data_AF-A0A554FVG7-F1
#
_entry.id   AF-A0A554FVG7-F1
#
_cell.length_a   1.000
_cell.length_b   1.000
_cell.length_c   1.000
_cell.angle_alpha   90.00
_cell.angle_beta   90.00
_cell.angle_gamma   90.00
#
_symmetry.space_group_name_H-M   'P 1'
#
loop_
_entity.id
_entity.type
_entity.pdbx_description
1 polymer ?
#
loop_
_entity_poly.entity_id
_entity_poly.type
_entity_poly.pdbx_seq_one_letter_code
_entity_poly.pdbx_strand_id
1 'polypeptide(L)'
;MQLRKMMVMLAALSTMSLALTACGDDTTPGVESCKADTDCSTGYCNTAASVCMTTCDSGSDCPDTEKNCAVLAGSTSPQKVCQCQTNQLCNKDSSTSLVCGTVSKICEEPGSTTGCTKDTDCATGNTCNISTGVCSPAATTCTGEGQATCAYGSFCSASTCTAVPAPSCDNFNPSKGGKTPVWSASSSTGPVIYSITKLSWGADVVSPAFCTGDTLRAEVKAYAKTAGTFPPQKSALQGLFYVTVNGNQQDGVTLIRPSGYSASADGKSATFTMNFCPGSISTISLGLYFTGGNEICSQLSK
;
A
#
# COMPACT_ATOMS: atom_id res chain seq x y z
N MET A 1 64.93 -52.35 -1.63
CA MET A 1 65.22 -50.95 -1.26
C MET A 1 64.20 -50.56 -0.20
N GLN A 2 64.63 -50.55 1.06
CA GLN A 2 64.84 -49.32 1.85
C GLN A 2 63.50 -48.69 2.29
N LEU A 3 63.11 -48.88 3.56
CA LEU A 3 63.25 -47.90 4.68
C LEU A 3 62.10 -46.86 4.61
N ARG A 4 61.35 -46.45 5.64
CA ARG A 4 61.45 -46.37 7.12
C ARG A 4 60.03 -46.04 7.61
N LYS A 5 59.47 -46.66 8.65
CA LYS A 5 59.57 -46.30 10.09
C LYS A 5 59.42 -44.79 10.40
N MET A 6 58.37 -44.43 11.14
CA MET A 6 58.32 -43.65 12.40
C MET A 6 56.91 -43.06 12.56
N MET A 7 56.11 -43.47 13.56
CA MET A 7 56.05 -42.92 14.94
C MET A 7 55.81 -41.39 14.92
N VAL A 8 54.82 -40.82 15.61
CA VAL A 8 54.84 -40.62 17.08
C VAL A 8 53.44 -40.16 17.55
N MET A 9 52.96 -40.74 18.66
CA MET A 9 51.91 -40.21 19.54
C MET A 9 52.32 -38.86 20.14
N LEU A 10 51.39 -37.93 20.34
CA LEU A 10 51.47 -37.06 21.52
C LEU A 10 50.07 -36.69 22.03
N ALA A 11 49.82 -37.08 23.26
CA ALA A 11 48.70 -36.66 24.09
C ALA A 11 49.01 -35.30 24.75
N ALA A 12 47.99 -34.47 25.01
CA ALA A 12 47.90 -33.63 26.21
C ALA A 12 46.55 -32.94 26.32
N LEU A 13 45.98 -33.03 27.52
CA LEU A 13 44.78 -32.37 28.01
C LEU A 13 44.83 -30.84 27.84
N SER A 14 43.66 -30.24 27.59
CA SER A 14 43.30 -28.98 28.23
C SER A 14 41.78 -28.84 28.34
N THR A 15 41.30 -29.15 29.53
CA THR A 15 40.07 -28.60 30.09
C THR A 15 40.22 -27.08 30.22
N MET A 16 39.47 -26.29 29.46
CA MET A 16 39.08 -24.94 29.89
C MET A 16 37.69 -24.62 29.34
N SER A 17 36.79 -24.41 30.29
CA SER A 17 35.49 -23.79 30.16
C SER A 17 35.56 -22.53 29.30
N LEU A 18 34.90 -22.55 28.15
CA LEU A 18 34.42 -21.34 27.49
C LEU A 18 32.94 -21.22 27.83
N ALA A 19 32.68 -20.46 28.89
CA ALA A 19 31.39 -19.80 29.07
C ALA A 19 31.24 -18.79 27.92
N LEU A 20 30.57 -19.21 26.84
CA LEU A 20 29.92 -18.26 25.95
C LEU A 20 28.56 -17.93 26.56
N THR A 21 28.55 -16.87 27.36
CA THR A 21 27.41 -15.95 27.40
C THR A 21 27.25 -15.37 26.01
N ALA A 22 26.37 -15.96 25.21
CA ALA A 22 25.85 -15.37 23.99
C ALA A 22 24.35 -15.12 24.19
N CYS A 23 23.98 -13.86 23.96
CA CYS A 23 22.67 -13.27 24.12
C CYS A 23 21.56 -14.05 23.38
N GLY A 24 20.33 -13.86 23.86
CA GLY A 24 19.13 -14.39 23.23
C GLY A 24 19.12 -14.13 21.74
N ASP A 25 19.12 -15.21 20.99
CA ASP A 25 18.80 -15.19 19.57
C ASP A 25 17.36 -15.67 19.47
N ASP A 26 16.47 -14.68 19.52
CA ASP A 26 15.08 -14.79 19.09
C ASP A 26 15.08 -14.78 17.55
N THR A 27 15.91 -15.63 16.94
CA THR A 27 15.89 -15.87 15.51
C THR A 27 14.75 -16.82 15.26
N THR A 28 13.60 -16.26 14.89
CA THR A 28 12.59 -16.96 14.10
C THR A 28 13.30 -17.81 13.04
N PRO A 29 13.25 -19.15 13.14
CA PRO A 29 13.86 -20.02 12.14
C PRO A 29 13.22 -19.72 10.79
N GLY A 30 14.02 -19.43 9.76
CA GLY A 30 13.54 -19.41 8.36
C GLY A 30 13.61 -18.08 7.60
N VAL A 31 14.23 -17.02 8.11
CA VAL A 31 14.39 -15.75 7.37
C VAL A 31 15.74 -15.66 6.61
N GLU A 32 16.36 -16.79 6.27
CA GLU A 32 17.45 -16.80 5.29
C GLU A 32 16.85 -16.87 3.89
N SER A 33 17.16 -15.88 3.05
CA SER A 33 16.69 -15.85 1.67
C SER A 33 17.46 -16.86 0.82
N CYS A 34 16.77 -17.67 0.03
CA CYS A 34 17.39 -18.71 -0.80
C CYS A 34 16.87 -18.69 -2.24
N LYS A 35 17.68 -19.18 -3.18
CA LYS A 35 17.30 -19.46 -4.57
C LYS A 35 17.40 -20.94 -4.91
N ALA A 36 18.23 -21.68 -4.17
CA ALA A 36 18.40 -23.12 -4.25
C ALA A 36 18.66 -23.70 -2.86
N ASP A 37 18.46 -25.00 -2.70
CA ASP A 37 18.67 -25.71 -1.43
C ASP A 37 20.10 -25.54 -0.88
N THR A 38 21.08 -25.35 -1.76
CA THR A 38 22.48 -25.11 -1.39
C THR A 38 22.72 -23.77 -0.70
N ASP A 39 21.77 -22.83 -0.80
CA ASP A 39 21.84 -21.54 -0.13
C ASP A 39 21.43 -21.63 1.34
N CYS A 40 20.81 -22.75 1.75
CA CYS A 40 20.35 -22.97 3.11
C CYS A 40 21.43 -23.69 3.92
N SER A 41 21.83 -23.09 5.05
CA SER A 41 22.84 -23.64 5.97
C SER A 41 22.50 -25.08 6.41
N THR A 42 21.21 -25.33 6.63
CA THR A 42 20.60 -26.65 6.80
C THR A 42 19.16 -26.57 6.30
N GLY A 43 18.80 -27.27 5.23
CA GLY A 43 17.39 -27.43 4.87
C GLY A 43 17.06 -27.42 3.39
N TYR A 44 15.82 -27.04 3.10
CA TYR A 44 15.20 -27.00 1.77
C TYR A 44 14.80 -25.57 1.42
N CYS A 45 15.07 -25.14 0.19
CA CYS A 45 14.67 -23.83 -0.28
C CYS A 45 13.24 -23.87 -0.86
N ASN A 46 12.30 -23.18 -0.21
CA ASN A 46 11.03 -22.86 -0.83
C ASN A 46 11.25 -21.75 -1.86
N THR A 47 11.59 -22.13 -3.09
CA THR A 47 11.87 -21.21 -4.19
C THR A 47 10.70 -20.29 -4.54
N ALA A 48 9.45 -20.70 -4.24
CA ALA A 48 8.27 -19.86 -4.47
C ALA A 48 8.18 -18.69 -3.49
N ALA A 49 8.70 -18.87 -2.26
CA ALA A 49 8.74 -17.83 -1.24
C ALA A 49 10.16 -17.25 -1.01
N SER A 50 11.18 -17.85 -1.64
CA SER A 50 12.60 -17.57 -1.42
C SER A 50 13.03 -17.68 0.05
N VAL A 51 12.51 -18.67 0.79
CA VAL A 51 12.81 -18.88 2.22
C VAL A 51 13.39 -20.28 2.47
N CYS A 52 14.38 -20.36 3.35
CA CYS A 52 14.91 -21.64 3.82
C CYS A 52 13.96 -22.28 4.84
N MET A 53 13.58 -23.53 4.59
CA MET A 53 12.71 -24.31 5.45
C MET A 53 13.49 -25.46 6.10
N THR A 54 13.18 -25.74 7.36
CA THR A 54 13.73 -26.90 8.08
C THR A 54 13.08 -28.19 7.57
N THR A 55 13.91 -29.16 7.20
CA THR A 55 13.45 -30.50 6.79
C THR A 55 13.12 -31.35 8.01
N CYS A 56 12.16 -32.25 7.87
CA CYS A 56 11.67 -33.06 8.98
C CYS A 56 11.30 -34.48 8.50
N ASP A 57 11.29 -35.45 9.40
CA ASP A 57 10.77 -36.79 9.13
C ASP A 57 9.37 -36.98 9.73
N SER A 58 9.12 -36.27 10.83
CA SER A 58 7.91 -36.30 11.64
C SER A 58 7.63 -34.93 12.29
N GLY A 59 6.41 -34.72 12.78
CA GLY A 59 6.02 -33.46 13.42
C GLY A 59 6.77 -33.15 14.73
N SER A 60 7.46 -34.12 15.33
CA SER A 60 8.30 -33.89 16.51
C SER A 60 9.64 -33.22 16.19
N ASP A 61 10.09 -33.31 14.93
CA ASP A 61 11.33 -32.68 14.48
C ASP A 61 11.15 -31.18 14.23
N CYS A 62 9.90 -30.72 14.25
CA CYS A 62 9.53 -29.34 14.00
C CYS A 62 9.40 -28.54 15.28
N PRO A 63 9.71 -27.23 15.23
CA PRO A 63 9.37 -26.29 16.28
C PRO A 63 7.90 -26.39 16.67
N ASP A 64 7.57 -26.07 17.92
CA ASP A 64 6.17 -26.04 18.37
C ASP A 64 5.27 -25.10 17.57
N THR A 65 5.87 -24.11 16.93
CA THR A 65 5.22 -23.17 16.03
C THR A 65 4.86 -23.76 14.66
N GLU A 66 5.46 -24.91 14.28
CA GLU A 66 5.45 -25.46 12.92
C GLU A 66 5.29 -27.01 12.90
N LYS A 67 4.45 -27.54 13.80
CA LYS A 67 4.25 -29.00 14.05
C LYS A 67 3.83 -29.85 12.86
N ASN A 68 3.57 -29.28 11.69
CA ASN A 68 3.18 -30.04 10.51
C ASN A 68 4.40 -30.38 9.64
N CYS A 69 4.78 -31.66 9.63
CA CYS A 69 5.84 -32.16 8.77
C CYS A 69 5.26 -32.80 7.51
N ALA A 70 5.30 -32.08 6.38
CA ALA A 70 4.72 -32.56 5.13
C ALA A 70 5.52 -32.08 3.91
N VAL A 71 5.30 -32.74 2.77
CA VAL A 71 5.82 -32.25 1.49
C VAL A 71 5.17 -30.91 1.19
N LEU A 72 5.97 -29.94 0.76
CA LEU A 72 5.47 -28.62 0.39
C LEU A 72 4.55 -28.75 -0.84
N ALA A 73 3.32 -28.24 -0.72
CA ALA A 73 2.34 -28.34 -1.80
C ALA A 73 2.85 -27.63 -3.06
N GLY A 74 2.87 -28.36 -4.19
CA GLY A 74 3.38 -27.84 -5.46
C GLY A 74 4.88 -28.00 -5.67
N SER A 75 5.61 -28.54 -4.69
CA SER A 75 7.02 -28.92 -4.88
C SER A 75 7.15 -30.20 -5.70
N THR A 76 8.18 -30.26 -6.53
CA THR A 76 8.61 -31.49 -7.25
C THR A 76 9.52 -32.37 -6.40
N SER A 77 9.97 -31.88 -5.23
CA SER A 77 10.80 -32.63 -4.31
C SER A 77 9.93 -33.46 -3.35
N PRO A 78 10.27 -34.72 -3.09
CA PRO A 78 9.56 -35.55 -2.11
C PRO A 78 9.93 -35.20 -0.65
N GLN A 79 10.79 -34.21 -0.43
CA GLN A 79 11.28 -33.84 0.90
C GLN A 79 10.19 -33.19 1.74
N LYS A 80 10.07 -33.62 2.99
CA LYS A 80 9.15 -33.03 3.96
C LYS A 80 9.83 -31.88 4.69
N VAL A 81 9.06 -30.84 4.94
CA VAL A 81 9.47 -29.63 5.62
C VAL A 81 8.49 -29.27 6.72
N CYS A 82 8.99 -28.60 7.75
CA CYS A 82 8.17 -28.04 8.82
C CYS A 82 7.32 -26.90 8.27
N GLN A 83 6.02 -26.98 8.52
CA GLN A 83 5.03 -26.03 8.03
C GLN A 83 4.18 -25.56 9.21
N CYS A 84 3.91 -24.26 9.27
CA CYS A 84 2.80 -23.75 10.05
C CYS A 84 1.47 -24.21 9.41
N GLN A 85 0.46 -24.46 10.23
CA GLN A 85 -0.90 -24.79 9.75
C GLN A 85 -1.92 -23.69 10.05
N THR A 86 -1.76 -23.01 11.17
CA THR A 86 -2.70 -22.00 11.63
C THR A 86 -1.93 -20.83 12.24
N ASN A 87 -2.53 -19.64 12.20
CA ASN A 87 -1.95 -18.46 12.86
C ASN A 87 -1.83 -18.69 14.37
N GLN A 88 -2.73 -19.49 14.96
CA GLN A 88 -2.68 -19.83 16.38
C GLN A 88 -1.40 -20.59 16.76
N LEU A 89 -0.85 -21.42 15.86
CA LEU A 89 0.42 -22.11 16.12
C LEU A 89 1.61 -21.15 16.08
N CYS A 90 1.52 -20.08 15.29
CA CYS A 90 2.57 -19.07 15.21
C CYS A 90 2.61 -18.12 16.41
N ASN A 91 1.57 -18.09 17.25
CA ASN A 91 1.50 -17.23 18.42
C ASN A 91 1.54 -18.09 19.68
N LYS A 92 2.76 -18.33 20.19
CA LYS A 92 3.02 -19.20 21.36
C LYS A 92 2.47 -18.62 22.67
N ASP A 93 2.34 -17.30 22.69
CA ASP A 93 1.78 -16.51 23.79
C ASP A 93 0.54 -15.80 23.24
N SER A 94 -0.27 -15.13 24.07
CA SER A 94 -1.51 -14.46 23.60
C SER A 94 -1.29 -13.29 22.62
N SER A 95 -0.12 -13.21 21.97
CA SER A 95 0.17 -12.30 20.87
C SER A 95 -0.63 -12.67 19.62
N THR A 96 -0.81 -11.70 18.74
CA THR A 96 -1.44 -11.88 17.43
C THR A 96 -0.52 -11.39 16.31
N SER A 97 0.79 -11.40 16.58
CA SER A 97 1.79 -10.72 15.75
C SER A 97 2.24 -11.56 14.57
N LEU A 98 2.20 -12.89 14.66
CA LEU A 98 2.66 -13.77 13.58
C LEU A 98 1.48 -14.47 12.91
N VAL A 99 1.55 -14.61 11.59
CA VAL A 99 0.61 -15.38 10.77
C VAL A 99 1.33 -16.53 10.10
N CYS A 100 0.58 -17.58 9.80
CA CYS A 100 1.10 -18.66 8.98
C CYS A 100 1.10 -18.22 7.52
N GLY A 101 2.29 -18.05 6.94
CA GLY A 101 2.44 -17.57 5.57
C GLY A 101 1.74 -18.48 4.56
N THR A 102 0.99 -17.89 3.63
CA THR A 102 0.18 -18.68 2.68
C THR A 102 1.04 -19.43 1.66
N VAL A 103 2.15 -18.80 1.23
CA VAL A 103 3.12 -19.35 0.25
C VAL A 103 4.37 -19.89 0.94
N SER A 104 4.90 -19.15 1.93
CA SER A 104 6.11 -19.54 2.67
C SER A 104 5.88 -20.74 3.60
N LYS A 105 4.65 -20.89 4.13
CA LYS A 105 4.26 -21.92 5.11
C LYS A 105 5.11 -21.91 6.39
N ILE A 106 5.73 -20.79 6.71
CA ILE A 106 6.42 -20.55 7.98
C ILE A 106 5.68 -19.46 8.77
N CYS A 107 6.00 -19.35 10.05
CA CYS A 107 5.48 -18.26 10.88
C CYS A 107 6.17 -16.95 10.53
N GLU A 108 5.41 -16.00 10.00
CA GLU A 108 5.91 -14.73 9.49
C GLU A 108 5.07 -13.57 9.99
N GLU A 109 5.65 -12.38 10.06
CA GLU A 109 4.88 -11.16 10.33
C GLU A 109 3.85 -10.95 9.19
N PRO A 110 2.61 -10.51 9.50
CA PRO A 110 1.57 -10.28 8.51
C PRO A 110 2.10 -9.41 7.36
N GLY A 111 2.14 -9.97 6.16
CA GLY A 111 2.63 -9.29 4.96
C GLY A 111 4.06 -9.61 4.55
N SER A 112 4.79 -10.52 5.20
CA SER A 112 6.18 -10.86 4.87
C SER A 112 6.42 -11.62 3.54
N THR A 113 5.71 -11.31 2.45
CA THR A 113 6.14 -11.75 1.11
C THR A 113 7.25 -10.84 0.62
N THR A 114 8.50 -11.30 0.71
CA THR A 114 9.67 -10.64 0.12
C THR A 114 9.57 -10.67 -1.41
N GLY A 115 9.79 -9.52 -2.06
CA GLY A 115 9.82 -9.39 -3.52
C GLY A 115 8.67 -8.62 -4.17
N CYS A 116 7.86 -7.90 -3.40
CA CYS A 116 6.81 -7.07 -3.98
C CYS A 116 7.40 -5.87 -4.75
N THR A 117 6.80 -5.54 -5.89
CA THR A 117 7.14 -4.36 -6.72
C THR A 117 5.99 -3.36 -6.82
N LYS A 118 4.79 -3.78 -6.40
CA LYS A 118 3.56 -3.00 -6.38
C LYS A 118 2.59 -3.58 -5.35
N ASP A 119 1.63 -2.78 -4.90
CA ASP A 119 0.65 -3.18 -3.88
C ASP A 119 -0.17 -4.42 -4.27
N THR A 120 -0.39 -4.64 -5.58
CA THR A 120 -1.13 -5.82 -6.07
C THR A 120 -0.35 -7.12 -6.00
N ASP A 121 0.96 -7.05 -5.72
CA ASP A 121 1.77 -8.24 -5.41
C ASP A 121 1.53 -8.71 -3.96
N CYS A 122 0.88 -7.87 -3.13
CA CYS A 122 0.55 -8.17 -1.75
C CYS A 122 -0.87 -8.75 -1.60
N ALA A 123 -1.10 -9.47 -0.49
CA ALA A 123 -2.45 -9.89 -0.11
C ALA A 123 -3.40 -8.68 0.00
N THR A 124 -4.68 -8.90 -0.28
CA THR A 124 -5.70 -7.83 -0.30
C THR A 124 -5.67 -7.00 1.00
N GLY A 125 -5.51 -5.68 0.87
CA GLY A 125 -5.43 -4.76 2.01
C GLY A 125 -4.01 -4.44 2.49
N ASN A 126 -2.99 -5.04 1.87
CA ASN A 126 -1.58 -4.76 2.17
C ASN A 126 -0.97 -3.82 1.11
N THR A 127 0.05 -3.07 1.53
CA THR A 127 0.83 -2.17 0.66
C THR A 127 2.26 -2.66 0.52
N CYS A 128 2.82 -2.48 -0.67
CA CYS A 128 4.20 -2.86 -0.93
C CYS A 128 5.15 -1.69 -0.60
N ASN A 129 6.09 -1.92 0.30
CA ASN A 129 7.23 -1.02 0.44
C ASN A 129 8.23 -1.30 -0.69
N ILE A 130 8.18 -0.51 -1.75
CA ILE A 130 9.02 -0.66 -2.94
C ILE A 130 10.53 -0.53 -2.66
N SER A 131 10.92 0.12 -1.55
CA SER A 131 12.33 0.26 -1.18
C SER A 131 12.88 -1.00 -0.51
N THR A 132 12.04 -1.77 0.18
CA THR A 132 12.43 -2.99 0.89
C THR A 132 11.93 -4.25 0.21
N GLY A 133 10.99 -4.14 -0.73
CA GLY A 133 10.31 -5.26 -1.38
C GLY A 133 9.39 -6.04 -0.43
N VAL A 134 8.97 -5.44 0.68
CA VAL A 134 8.18 -6.11 1.73
C VAL A 134 6.74 -5.62 1.70
N CYS A 135 5.78 -6.54 1.72
CA CYS A 135 4.38 -6.21 1.92
C CYS A 135 4.10 -5.92 3.40
N SER A 136 3.23 -4.98 3.69
CA SER A 136 2.83 -4.68 5.08
C SER A 136 1.34 -4.36 5.11
N PRO A 137 0.65 -4.58 6.24
CA PRO A 137 -0.73 -4.16 6.38
C PRO A 137 -0.84 -2.66 6.08
N ALA A 138 -1.85 -2.26 5.32
CA ALA A 138 -2.10 -0.83 5.13
C ALA A 138 -2.29 -0.18 6.50
N ALA A 139 -1.65 0.97 6.73
CA ALA A 139 -1.81 1.70 7.97
C ALA A 139 -3.30 1.99 8.21
N THR A 140 -3.79 1.68 9.41
CA THR A 140 -5.16 2.01 9.83
C THR A 140 -5.22 3.40 10.45
N THR A 141 -4.11 3.85 11.04
CA THR A 141 -3.95 5.18 11.63
C THR A 141 -2.96 6.02 10.83
N CYS A 142 -3.14 7.34 10.88
CA CYS A 142 -2.32 8.27 10.14
C CYS A 142 -2.17 9.61 10.88
N THR A 143 -1.16 10.38 10.49
CA THR A 143 -0.96 11.76 10.93
C THR A 143 -0.80 12.66 9.71
N GLY A 144 -1.41 13.85 9.75
CA GLY A 144 -1.44 14.78 8.62
C GLY A 144 -2.73 14.71 7.79
N GLU A 145 -2.63 15.06 6.51
CA GLU A 145 -3.74 15.10 5.55
C GLU A 145 -3.38 14.32 4.26
N GLY A 146 -4.37 14.10 3.38
CA GLY A 146 -4.17 13.44 2.09
C GLY A 146 -3.82 11.97 2.25
N GLN A 147 -2.95 11.43 1.40
CA GLN A 147 -2.59 10.01 1.48
C GLN A 147 -1.88 9.66 2.80
N ALA A 148 -0.99 10.52 3.30
CA ALA A 148 -0.13 10.23 4.46
C ALA A 148 0.48 8.81 4.38
N THR A 149 0.34 8.01 5.44
CA THR A 149 0.74 6.59 5.51
C THR A 149 -0.32 5.63 4.97
N CYS A 150 -1.46 6.13 4.50
CA CYS A 150 -2.58 5.32 4.03
C CYS A 150 -2.31 4.71 2.64
N ALA A 151 -2.95 3.58 2.38
CA ALA A 151 -2.95 2.97 1.06
C ALA A 151 -3.55 3.90 -0.01
N TYR A 152 -3.13 3.69 -1.26
CA TYR A 152 -3.73 4.39 -2.40
C TYR A 152 -5.24 4.11 -2.48
N GLY A 153 -6.03 5.15 -2.73
CA GLY A 153 -7.49 5.10 -2.65
C GLY A 153 -8.06 5.40 -1.26
N SER A 154 -7.20 5.64 -0.26
CA SER A 154 -7.57 6.10 1.08
C SER A 154 -6.91 7.44 1.41
N PHE A 155 -7.43 8.14 2.41
CA PHE A 155 -6.87 9.39 2.90
C PHE A 155 -6.96 9.48 4.42
N CYS A 156 -6.12 10.32 5.00
CA CYS A 156 -6.11 10.56 6.43
C CYS A 156 -7.26 11.49 6.83
N SER A 157 -8.22 10.94 7.56
CA SER A 157 -9.36 11.67 8.11
C SER A 157 -9.43 11.39 9.61
N ALA A 158 -9.33 12.44 10.43
CA ALA A 158 -9.37 12.33 11.90
C ALA A 158 -8.44 11.22 12.45
N SER A 159 -7.18 11.21 11.98
CA SER A 159 -6.14 10.24 12.34
C SER A 159 -6.41 8.78 11.94
N THR A 160 -7.40 8.54 11.09
CA THR A 160 -7.77 7.22 10.58
C THR A 160 -7.71 7.20 9.06
N CYS A 161 -7.15 6.13 8.49
CA CYS A 161 -7.14 5.92 7.05
C CYS A 161 -8.54 5.55 6.57
N THR A 162 -9.17 6.45 5.84
CA THR A 162 -10.54 6.32 5.33
C THR A 162 -10.50 6.12 3.82
N ALA A 163 -11.20 5.11 3.32
CA ALA A 163 -11.34 4.92 1.88
C ALA A 163 -12.10 6.09 1.25
N VAL A 164 -11.68 6.51 0.06
CA VAL A 164 -12.42 7.53 -0.69
C VAL A 164 -13.76 6.95 -1.14
N PRO A 165 -14.88 7.62 -0.85
CA PRO A 165 -16.19 7.08 -1.18
C PRO A 165 -16.43 7.08 -2.69
N ALA A 166 -17.17 6.08 -3.17
CA ALA A 166 -17.71 6.10 -4.52
C ALA A 166 -18.67 7.29 -4.70
N PRO A 167 -18.73 7.90 -5.90
CA PRO A 167 -19.61 9.04 -6.14
C PRO A 167 -21.08 8.61 -6.08
N SER A 168 -21.89 9.35 -5.32
CA SER A 168 -23.33 9.06 -5.14
C SER A 168 -24.26 10.03 -5.88
N CYS A 169 -23.71 11.10 -6.46
CA CYS A 169 -24.47 12.14 -7.15
C CYS A 169 -24.80 11.78 -8.60
N ASP A 170 -25.74 12.54 -9.16
CA ASP A 170 -26.23 12.35 -10.52
C ASP A 170 -25.17 12.60 -11.61
N ASN A 171 -24.13 13.40 -11.32
CA ASN A 171 -23.00 13.63 -12.23
C ASN A 171 -22.35 12.32 -12.69
N PHE A 172 -22.40 11.29 -11.84
CA PHE A 172 -21.82 9.97 -12.11
C PHE A 172 -22.84 8.82 -12.06
N ASN A 173 -24.10 9.12 -12.36
CA ASN A 173 -25.15 8.11 -12.47
C ASN A 173 -25.60 7.93 -13.94
N PRO A 174 -25.16 6.87 -14.64
CA PRO A 174 -25.51 6.63 -16.04
C PRO A 174 -27.02 6.53 -16.30
N SER A 175 -27.79 6.04 -15.34
CA SER A 175 -29.26 5.96 -15.44
C SER A 175 -29.93 7.33 -15.46
N LYS A 176 -29.22 8.39 -15.06
CA LYS A 176 -29.66 9.79 -15.10
C LYS A 176 -28.90 10.63 -16.13
N GLY A 177 -28.14 10.00 -17.02
CA GLY A 177 -27.30 10.67 -18.02
C GLY A 177 -25.93 11.10 -17.50
N GLY A 178 -25.56 10.77 -16.26
CA GLY A 178 -24.24 10.99 -15.69
C GLY A 178 -23.15 10.10 -16.30
N LYS A 179 -21.89 10.44 -16.03
CA LYS A 179 -20.73 9.66 -16.49
C LYS A 179 -20.57 8.38 -15.68
N THR A 180 -20.32 7.24 -16.33
CA THR A 180 -20.01 5.99 -15.61
C THR A 180 -18.69 6.11 -14.84
N PRO A 181 -18.68 5.89 -13.50
CA PRO A 181 -17.44 5.77 -12.75
C PRO A 181 -16.65 4.56 -13.22
N VAL A 182 -15.34 4.71 -13.43
CA VAL A 182 -14.45 3.61 -13.85
C VAL A 182 -13.25 3.44 -12.94
N TRP A 183 -13.07 4.31 -11.94
CA TRP A 183 -11.93 4.22 -11.04
C TRP A 183 -12.03 3.03 -10.07
N SER A 184 -10.87 2.44 -9.81
CA SER A 184 -10.68 1.44 -8.76
C SER A 184 -9.30 1.62 -8.13
N ALA A 185 -9.23 1.58 -6.80
CA ALA A 185 -7.97 1.64 -6.06
C ALA A 185 -6.95 0.56 -6.48
N SER A 186 -7.41 -0.59 -6.99
CA SER A 186 -6.53 -1.71 -7.37
C SER A 186 -5.92 -1.60 -8.77
N SER A 187 -6.58 -0.90 -9.70
CA SER A 187 -6.18 -0.88 -11.11
C SER A 187 -5.90 0.52 -11.65
N SER A 188 -6.39 1.55 -10.97
CA SER A 188 -6.20 2.94 -11.36
C SER A 188 -4.91 3.51 -10.76
N THR A 189 -4.35 4.51 -11.43
CA THR A 189 -3.04 5.09 -11.07
C THR A 189 -3.06 6.61 -11.01
N GLY A 190 -4.16 7.25 -11.39
CA GLY A 190 -4.27 8.70 -11.43
C GLY A 190 -4.47 9.33 -10.06
N PRO A 191 -4.46 10.66 -9.99
CA PRO A 191 -4.64 11.39 -8.75
C PRO A 191 -5.99 11.09 -8.07
N VAL A 192 -5.99 11.15 -6.75
CA VAL A 192 -7.17 10.94 -5.91
C VAL A 192 -7.59 12.26 -5.29
N ILE A 193 -8.81 12.69 -5.57
CA ILE A 193 -9.49 13.81 -4.91
C ILE A 193 -10.21 13.25 -3.69
N TYR A 194 -9.87 13.76 -2.52
CA TYR A 194 -10.39 13.26 -1.24
C TYR A 194 -11.24 14.29 -0.49
N SER A 195 -11.26 15.55 -0.93
CA SER A 195 -12.04 16.61 -0.28
C SER A 195 -12.55 17.63 -1.28
N ILE A 196 -13.83 18.01 -1.12
CA ILE A 196 -14.48 19.14 -1.80
C ILE A 196 -15.24 19.93 -0.73
N THR A 197 -14.78 21.15 -0.45
CA THR A 197 -15.34 21.99 0.62
C THR A 197 -15.81 23.32 0.07
N LYS A 198 -17.04 23.73 0.37
CA LYS A 198 -17.53 25.08 0.04
C LYS A 198 -16.72 26.12 0.80
N LEU A 199 -16.13 27.07 0.08
CA LEU A 199 -15.48 28.24 0.66
C LEU A 199 -16.45 29.42 0.74
N SER A 200 -17.10 29.76 -0.37
CA SER A 200 -18.03 30.90 -0.43
C SER A 200 -19.03 30.76 -1.57
N TRP A 201 -20.18 31.43 -1.42
CA TRP A 201 -21.17 31.59 -2.49
C TRP A 201 -21.65 33.03 -2.49
N GLY A 202 -21.38 33.76 -3.58
CA GLY A 202 -21.81 35.16 -3.70
C GLY A 202 -21.05 35.90 -4.78
N ALA A 203 -21.19 37.23 -4.81
CA ALA A 203 -20.52 38.08 -5.79
C ALA A 203 -18.99 37.88 -5.79
N ASP A 204 -18.42 37.75 -6.99
CA ASP A 204 -16.97 37.64 -7.14
C ASP A 204 -16.28 39.00 -7.06
N VAL A 205 -15.88 39.39 -5.86
CA VAL A 205 -15.15 40.64 -5.65
C VAL A 205 -13.69 40.60 -6.09
N VAL A 206 -13.14 39.41 -6.38
CA VAL A 206 -11.73 39.24 -6.78
C VAL A 206 -11.58 39.40 -8.29
N SER A 207 -12.54 38.89 -9.06
CA SER A 207 -12.56 39.07 -10.51
C SER A 207 -13.99 38.90 -11.00
N PRO A 208 -14.75 40.02 -11.04
CA PRO A 208 -16.16 40.07 -11.41
C PRO A 208 -16.44 39.58 -12.84
N ALA A 209 -15.42 39.50 -13.70
CA ALA A 209 -15.55 39.04 -15.07
C ALA A 209 -15.62 37.50 -15.20
N PHE A 210 -15.38 36.74 -14.12
CA PHE A 210 -15.35 35.28 -14.19
C PHE A 210 -16.76 34.68 -14.33
N CYS A 211 -17.70 35.16 -13.53
CA CYS A 211 -19.12 34.83 -13.65
C CYS A 211 -19.92 36.12 -13.82
N THR A 212 -20.98 36.08 -14.63
CA THR A 212 -21.91 37.22 -14.80
C THR A 212 -22.85 37.42 -13.59
N GLY A 213 -22.63 36.70 -12.48
CA GLY A 213 -23.46 36.69 -11.27
C GLY A 213 -22.70 36.12 -10.06
N ASP A 214 -23.40 35.39 -9.18
CA ASP A 214 -22.76 34.71 -8.05
C ASP A 214 -21.71 33.70 -8.54
N THR A 215 -20.59 33.65 -7.82
CA THR A 215 -19.56 32.63 -7.95
C THR A 215 -19.59 31.73 -6.72
N LEU A 216 -19.70 30.42 -6.95
CA LEU A 216 -19.41 29.42 -5.92
C LEU A 216 -17.91 29.11 -5.96
N ARG A 217 -17.25 29.23 -4.81
CA ARG A 217 -15.87 28.81 -4.62
C ARG A 217 -15.82 27.54 -3.79
N ALA A 218 -15.14 26.52 -4.30
CA ALA A 218 -14.89 25.30 -3.57
C ALA A 218 -13.39 25.01 -3.51
N GLU A 219 -12.90 24.66 -2.33
CA GLU A 219 -11.57 24.09 -2.14
C GLU A 219 -11.64 22.60 -2.48
N VAL A 220 -10.69 22.16 -3.28
CA VAL A 220 -10.52 20.77 -3.65
C VAL A 220 -9.11 20.35 -3.27
N LYS A 221 -9.00 19.24 -2.54
CA LYS A 221 -7.72 18.66 -2.16
C LYS A 221 -7.54 17.30 -2.82
N ALA A 222 -6.34 17.08 -3.36
CA ALA A 222 -6.00 15.85 -4.04
C ALA A 222 -4.57 15.39 -3.70
N TYR A 223 -4.33 14.10 -3.85
CA TYR A 223 -3.00 13.50 -3.78
C TYR A 223 -2.74 12.59 -4.99
N ALA A 224 -1.49 12.24 -5.25
CA ALA A 224 -1.10 11.35 -6.33
C ALA A 224 -0.17 10.24 -5.82
N LYS A 225 -0.26 9.07 -6.46
CA LYS A 225 0.60 7.92 -6.15
C LYS A 225 2.08 8.23 -6.43
N THR A 226 2.33 8.94 -7.52
CA THR A 226 3.68 9.25 -8.02
C THR A 226 4.06 10.69 -7.69
N ALA A 227 5.28 10.92 -7.19
CA ALA A 227 5.83 12.27 -7.01
C ALA A 227 5.97 13.00 -8.35
N GLY A 228 5.84 14.34 -8.33
CA GLY A 228 5.88 15.18 -9.52
C GLY A 228 4.62 15.13 -10.40
N THR A 229 3.58 14.41 -9.99
CA THR A 229 2.31 14.34 -10.74
C THR A 229 1.62 15.71 -10.78
N PHE A 230 1.64 16.44 -9.67
CA PHE A 230 1.14 17.81 -9.62
C PHE A 230 2.27 18.79 -9.96
N PRO A 231 2.17 19.53 -11.07
CA PRO A 231 3.20 20.49 -11.46
C PRO A 231 3.21 21.71 -10.53
N PRO A 232 4.30 22.50 -10.48
CA PRO A 232 4.36 23.71 -9.66
C PRO A 232 3.38 24.82 -10.09
N GLN A 233 2.96 24.80 -11.36
CA GLN A 233 2.14 25.84 -11.98
C GLN A 233 0.87 25.22 -12.56
N LYS A 234 -0.28 25.88 -12.37
CA LYS A 234 -1.57 25.37 -12.89
C LYS A 234 -1.59 25.20 -14.40
N SER A 235 -0.81 25.98 -15.15
CA SER A 235 -0.79 25.95 -16.62
C SER A 235 -0.29 24.62 -17.18
N ALA A 236 0.47 23.87 -16.38
CA ALA A 236 0.93 22.54 -16.71
C ALA A 236 0.03 21.43 -16.13
N LEU A 237 -0.96 21.78 -15.31
CA LEU A 237 -1.90 20.81 -14.75
C LEU A 237 -2.79 20.32 -15.90
N GLN A 238 -2.89 19.00 -16.03
CA GLN A 238 -3.67 18.38 -17.10
C GLN A 238 -4.56 17.28 -16.53
N GLY A 239 -5.61 16.96 -17.29
CA GLY A 239 -6.49 15.83 -16.98
C GLY A 239 -7.42 16.04 -15.80
N LEU A 240 -7.53 17.24 -15.23
CA LEU A 240 -8.58 17.58 -14.27
C LEU A 240 -9.87 17.91 -15.03
N PHE A 241 -10.98 17.27 -14.65
CA PHE A 241 -12.27 17.49 -15.29
C PHE A 241 -13.37 17.82 -14.29
N TYR A 242 -14.28 18.68 -14.73
CA TYR A 242 -15.57 18.90 -14.11
C TYR A 242 -16.67 18.22 -14.93
N VAL A 243 -17.54 17.48 -14.26
CA VAL A 243 -18.66 16.75 -14.85
C VAL A 243 -19.94 17.35 -14.32
N THR A 244 -20.83 17.77 -15.21
CA THR A 244 -22.17 18.26 -14.86
C THR A 244 -23.13 17.10 -14.57
N VAL A 245 -24.32 17.37 -14.02
CA VAL A 245 -25.33 16.34 -13.72
C VAL A 245 -25.79 15.55 -14.96
N ASN A 246 -25.67 16.12 -16.15
CA ASN A 246 -26.00 15.47 -17.42
C ASN A 246 -24.79 14.74 -18.05
N GLY A 247 -23.75 14.46 -17.26
CA GLY A 247 -22.55 13.75 -17.72
C GLY A 247 -21.61 14.56 -18.61
N ASN A 248 -21.96 15.80 -18.97
CA ASN A 248 -21.08 16.64 -19.79
C ASN A 248 -19.80 16.97 -19.04
N GLN A 249 -18.67 16.73 -19.71
CA GLN A 249 -17.34 16.95 -19.20
C GLN A 249 -16.79 18.28 -19.68
N GLN A 250 -16.14 19.02 -18.78
CA GLN A 250 -15.47 20.28 -19.02
C GLN A 250 -14.06 20.21 -18.45
N ASP A 251 -13.13 20.96 -19.04
CA ASP A 251 -11.79 21.11 -18.48
C ASP A 251 -11.85 21.87 -17.15
N GLY A 252 -11.53 21.18 -16.05
CA GLY A 252 -11.57 21.74 -14.70
C GLY A 252 -10.46 22.75 -14.44
N VAL A 253 -9.37 22.74 -15.22
CA VAL A 253 -8.24 23.68 -15.06
C VAL A 253 -8.68 25.12 -15.38
N THR A 254 -9.68 25.28 -16.25
CA THR A 254 -10.28 26.58 -16.59
C THR A 254 -11.03 27.21 -15.41
N LEU A 255 -11.48 26.37 -14.46
CA LEU A 255 -12.20 26.80 -13.26
C LEU A 255 -11.28 27.25 -12.13
N ILE A 256 -9.96 27.06 -12.30
CA ILE A 256 -8.94 27.40 -11.32
C ILE A 256 -8.25 28.70 -11.73
N ARG A 257 -8.23 29.67 -10.82
CA ARG A 257 -7.45 30.91 -10.98
C ARG A 257 -5.96 30.62 -10.75
N PRO A 258 -5.01 31.38 -11.35
CA PRO A 258 -3.58 31.19 -11.09
C PRO A 258 -3.21 31.19 -9.61
N SER A 259 -3.81 32.07 -8.81
CA SER A 259 -3.60 32.15 -7.35
C SER A 259 -4.34 31.07 -6.54
N GLY A 260 -5.25 30.34 -7.17
CA GLY A 260 -6.06 29.30 -6.55
C GLY A 260 -5.48 27.91 -6.71
N TYR A 261 -4.18 27.76 -7.00
CA TYR A 261 -3.53 26.46 -7.14
C TYR A 261 -2.24 26.44 -6.32
N SER A 262 -2.09 25.39 -5.52
CA SER A 262 -0.85 25.10 -4.80
C SER A 262 -0.57 23.60 -4.85
N ALA A 263 0.70 23.25 -5.12
CA ALA A 263 1.20 21.89 -5.06
C ALA A 263 2.25 21.77 -3.95
N SER A 264 2.36 20.59 -3.36
CA SER A 264 3.47 20.27 -2.45
C SER A 264 4.80 20.28 -3.19
N ALA A 265 5.90 20.48 -2.46
CA ALA A 265 7.24 20.56 -3.06
C ALA A 265 7.64 19.30 -3.84
N ASP A 266 7.16 18.13 -3.41
CA ASP A 266 7.36 16.84 -4.07
C ASP A 266 6.33 16.55 -5.18
N GLY A 267 5.36 17.44 -5.39
CA GLY A 267 4.28 17.28 -6.37
C GLY A 267 3.34 16.10 -6.10
N LYS A 268 3.30 15.57 -4.87
CA LYS A 268 2.39 14.47 -4.49
C LYS A 268 1.03 14.94 -4.02
N SER A 269 0.88 16.17 -3.55
CA SER A 269 -0.40 16.72 -3.11
C SER A 269 -0.64 18.06 -3.77
N ALA A 270 -1.91 18.38 -4.02
CA ALA A 270 -2.32 19.69 -4.49
C ALA A 270 -3.63 20.13 -3.83
N THR A 271 -3.71 21.43 -3.58
CA THR A 271 -4.93 22.11 -3.17
C THR A 271 -5.27 23.12 -4.24
N PHE A 272 -6.53 23.17 -4.65
CA PHE A 272 -6.99 24.17 -5.60
C PHE A 272 -8.39 24.69 -5.29
N THR A 273 -8.57 25.99 -5.50
CA THR A 273 -9.85 26.68 -5.41
C THR A 273 -10.48 26.75 -6.80
N MET A 274 -11.55 25.98 -6.98
CA MET A 274 -12.36 25.97 -8.19
C MET A 274 -13.50 26.99 -8.06
N ASN A 275 -13.76 27.72 -9.14
CA ASN A 275 -14.77 28.76 -9.23
C ASN A 275 -15.84 28.30 -10.21
N PHE A 276 -17.09 28.25 -9.77
CA PHE A 276 -18.24 27.82 -10.55
C PHE A 276 -19.23 28.96 -10.68
N CYS A 277 -19.90 29.05 -11.83
CA CYS A 277 -20.94 30.03 -12.12
C CYS A 277 -22.33 29.37 -12.05
N PRO A 278 -22.92 29.20 -10.85
CA PRO A 278 -24.21 28.52 -10.68
C PRO A 278 -25.39 29.25 -11.36
N GLY A 279 -25.28 30.53 -11.69
CA GLY A 279 -26.40 31.30 -12.22
C GLY A 279 -27.46 31.52 -11.15
N SER A 280 -28.71 31.12 -11.43
CA SER A 280 -29.85 31.29 -10.51
C SER A 280 -30.17 30.09 -9.62
N ILE A 281 -29.42 28.98 -9.71
CA ILE A 281 -29.65 27.80 -8.88
C ILE A 281 -29.17 28.03 -7.44
N SER A 282 -29.86 27.44 -6.46
CA SER A 282 -29.49 27.51 -5.03
C SER A 282 -28.62 26.33 -4.57
N THR A 283 -28.56 25.27 -5.38
CA THR A 283 -27.78 24.06 -5.12
C THR A 283 -27.15 23.60 -6.43
N ILE A 284 -25.88 23.25 -6.39
CA ILE A 284 -25.12 22.72 -7.52
C ILE A 284 -24.44 21.42 -7.12
N SER A 285 -24.47 20.44 -8.02
CA SER A 285 -23.77 19.17 -7.84
C SER A 285 -22.45 19.21 -8.60
N LEU A 286 -21.35 19.18 -7.86
CA LEU A 286 -20.00 19.21 -8.40
C LEU A 286 -19.49 17.79 -8.61
N GLY A 287 -19.31 17.35 -9.85
CA GLY A 287 -18.61 16.11 -10.17
C GLY A 287 -17.19 16.39 -10.63
N LEU A 288 -16.18 15.81 -10.00
CA LEU A 288 -14.78 16.04 -10.33
C LEU A 288 -14.04 14.72 -10.46
N TYR A 289 -13.05 14.68 -11.36
CA TYR A 289 -12.11 13.57 -11.45
C TYR A 289 -10.84 13.99 -12.20
N PHE A 290 -9.77 13.22 -12.02
CA PHE A 290 -8.58 13.28 -12.87
C PHE A 290 -8.56 12.13 -13.87
N THR A 291 -7.87 12.27 -15.02
CA THR A 291 -7.59 11.11 -15.90
C THR A 291 -6.97 9.96 -15.11
N GLY A 292 -7.64 8.81 -15.11
CA GLY A 292 -7.22 7.63 -14.34
C GLY A 292 -7.34 7.78 -12.82
N GLY A 293 -7.88 8.88 -12.32
CA GLY A 293 -8.14 9.19 -10.92
C GLY A 293 -9.59 8.90 -10.53
N ASN A 294 -9.93 9.08 -9.25
CA ASN A 294 -11.26 8.77 -8.76
C ASN A 294 -12.30 9.80 -9.20
N GLU A 295 -13.50 9.32 -9.48
CA GLU A 295 -14.68 10.15 -9.55
C GLU A 295 -15.18 10.47 -8.14
N ILE A 296 -15.37 11.76 -7.84
CA ILE A 296 -15.92 12.23 -6.57
C ILE A 296 -16.92 13.34 -6.82
N CYS A 297 -17.90 13.47 -5.94
CA CYS A 297 -18.79 14.61 -6.02
C CYS A 297 -19.31 15.10 -4.69
N SER A 298 -19.82 16.33 -4.74
CA SER A 298 -20.42 17.00 -3.59
C SER A 298 -21.56 17.93 -4.04
N GLN A 299 -22.62 17.98 -3.25
CA GLN A 299 -23.71 18.93 -3.44
C GLN A 299 -23.47 20.14 -2.55
N LEU A 300 -23.26 21.29 -3.17
CA LEU A 300 -23.05 22.55 -2.45
C LEU A 300 -24.27 23.43 -2.65
N SER A 301 -24.76 24.03 -1.56
CA SER A 301 -25.88 24.97 -1.58
C SER A 301 -25.43 26.35 -1.13
N LYS A 302 -26.20 27.38 -1.49
CA LYS A 302 -25.99 28.77 -1.04
C LYS A 302 -25.93 28.84 0.47
#